data_AF-A0A671P560-F1
#
_entry.id   AF-A0A671P560-F1
#
_cell.length_a   1.000
_cell.length_b   1.000
_cell.length_c   1.000
_cell.angle_alpha   90.00
_cell.angle_beta   90.00
_cell.angle_gamma   90.00
#
_symmetry.space_group_name_H-M   'P 1'
#
loop_
_entity.id
_entity.type
_entity.pdbx_description
1 polymer ?
#
loop_
_entity_poly.entity_id
_entity_poly.type
_entity_poly.pdbx_seq_one_letter_code
_entity_poly.pdbx_strand_id
1 'polypeptide(L)'
;MSNILVNVEGWTYHWMDNETMTWSETREKNLKEKSSSPYYWIGMRKINGTWTWVANGQSVNYENWAPDEPNNNQSDENCVELYISRINNNGKWNNDSCKNPKHPVCHKTQCPNKCTDRQDCEEQVNNFTCVCKPGFSGPDHFFLSPVLSCEPLSAPPHGWMECSGLYGNHSLNSNCTFSCAGGYKLNGTAELKCNCSGSSFPLMCASEELMCASEELALFSCVSQILSIMRAACNNSR
;
A
#
# COMPACT_ATOMS: atom_id res chain seq x y z
N MET A 1 -3.47 -9.58 -1.05
CA MET A 1 -4.95 -9.51 -1.03
C MET A 1 -5.31 -8.04 -0.94
N SER A 2 -6.16 -7.51 -1.83
CA SER A 2 -6.64 -6.14 -1.73
C SER A 2 -7.55 -6.01 -0.51
N ASN A 3 -7.34 -4.99 0.32
CA ASN A 3 -8.15 -4.76 1.50
C ASN A 3 -9.48 -4.12 1.10
N ILE A 4 -10.54 -4.93 1.04
CA ILE A 4 -11.89 -4.53 0.60
C ILE A 4 -12.52 -3.49 1.54
N LEU A 5 -11.96 -3.32 2.75
CA LEU A 5 -12.48 -2.42 3.78
C LEU A 5 -11.90 -1.00 3.72
N VAL A 6 -10.89 -0.74 2.88
CA VAL A 6 -10.24 0.58 2.83
C VAL A 6 -11.19 1.60 2.20
N ASN A 7 -11.47 2.68 2.92
CA ASN A 7 -12.29 3.83 2.51
C ASN A 7 -13.79 3.54 2.26
N VAL A 8 -14.34 2.48 2.86
CA VAL A 8 -15.77 2.14 2.73
C VAL A 8 -16.55 2.53 3.99
N GLU A 9 -17.22 3.67 3.99
CA GLU A 9 -18.13 4.00 5.09
C GLU A 9 -19.40 3.15 5.07
N GLY A 10 -19.47 2.16 5.97
CA GLY A 10 -20.71 1.46 6.27
C GLY A 10 -21.06 0.40 5.22
N TRP A 11 -21.37 -0.81 5.66
CA TRP A 11 -21.87 -1.83 4.75
C TRP A 11 -23.31 -1.48 4.35
N THR A 12 -23.53 -1.49 3.05
CA THR A 12 -24.84 -1.32 2.43
C THR A 12 -25.32 -2.69 1.96
N TYR A 13 -26.62 -2.93 2.07
CA TYR A 13 -27.27 -4.06 1.40
C TYR A 13 -28.37 -3.51 0.50
N HIS A 14 -28.67 -4.25 -0.55
CA HIS A 14 -29.81 -3.96 -1.41
C HIS A 14 -31.03 -4.68 -0.85
N TRP A 15 -32.11 -3.92 -0.62
CA TRP A 15 -33.41 -4.49 -0.28
C TRP A 15 -34.21 -4.89 -1.54
N MET A 16 -33.86 -4.32 -2.70
CA MET A 16 -34.40 -4.63 -4.03
C MET A 16 -33.30 -4.40 -5.09
N ASP A 17 -33.45 -5.00 -6.28
CA ASP A 17 -32.40 -5.10 -7.30
C ASP A 17 -31.76 -3.77 -7.73
N ASN A 18 -32.43 -2.64 -7.49
CA ASN A 18 -32.01 -1.31 -7.94
C ASN A 18 -31.67 -0.29 -6.84
N GLU A 19 -31.77 -0.61 -5.54
CA GLU A 19 -31.56 0.38 -4.47
C GLU A 19 -30.60 -0.08 -3.38
N THR A 20 -29.51 0.66 -3.16
CA THR A 20 -28.59 0.50 -2.01
C THR A 20 -29.13 1.25 -0.80
N MET A 21 -29.21 0.60 0.37
CA MET A 21 -29.53 1.28 1.63
C MET A 21 -28.26 1.82 2.30
N THR A 22 -28.31 3.04 2.81
CA THR A 22 -27.26 3.64 3.65
C THR A 22 -27.12 2.91 4.99
N TRP A 23 -26.03 3.17 5.72
CA TRP A 23 -25.83 2.65 7.08
C TRP A 23 -26.99 2.96 8.03
N SER A 24 -27.50 4.21 8.00
CA SER A 24 -28.57 4.66 8.89
C SER A 24 -29.88 3.92 8.60
N GLU A 25 -30.25 3.81 7.33
CA GLU A 25 -31.45 3.08 6.90
C GLU A 25 -31.35 1.59 7.24
N THR A 26 -30.17 1.01 7.03
CA THR A 26 -29.87 -0.38 7.36
C THR A 26 -30.00 -0.66 8.85
N ARG A 27 -29.45 0.24 9.68
CA ARG A 27 -29.55 0.14 11.14
C ARG A 27 -31.00 0.24 11.61
N GLU A 28 -31.78 1.17 11.05
CA GLU A 28 -33.20 1.27 11.39
C GLU A 28 -33.99 0.02 11.01
N LYS A 29 -33.73 -0.53 9.82
CA LYS A 29 -34.38 -1.76 9.38
C LYS A 29 -34.06 -2.95 10.28
N ASN A 30 -32.79 -3.10 10.68
CA ASN A 30 -32.38 -4.10 11.67
C ASN A 30 -33.10 -3.96 13.03
N LEU A 31 -33.50 -2.75 13.42
CA LEU A 31 -34.22 -2.51 14.67
C LEU A 31 -35.73 -2.75 14.55
N LYS A 32 -36.32 -2.50 13.37
CA LYS A 32 -37.77 -2.49 13.16
C LYS A 32 -38.30 -3.79 12.57
N GLU A 33 -37.54 -4.44 11.69
CA GLU A 33 -37.97 -5.66 11.02
C GLU A 33 -37.44 -6.90 11.73
N LYS A 34 -38.32 -7.88 11.93
CA LYS A 34 -37.93 -9.22 12.39
C LYS A 34 -37.83 -10.13 11.17
N SER A 35 -36.62 -10.59 10.86
CA SER A 35 -36.44 -11.72 9.97
C SER A 35 -36.48 -13.02 10.78
N SER A 36 -37.19 -14.03 10.30
CA SER A 36 -37.15 -15.39 10.84
C SER A 36 -35.99 -16.22 10.29
N SER A 37 -35.29 -15.74 9.26
CA SER A 37 -34.11 -16.40 8.70
C SER A 37 -32.98 -16.46 9.74
N PRO A 38 -32.33 -17.64 9.94
CA PRO A 38 -31.16 -17.78 10.79
C PRO A 38 -29.87 -17.26 10.13
N TYR A 39 -29.95 -16.81 8.87
CA TYR A 39 -28.83 -16.37 8.05
C TYR A 39 -28.89 -14.89 7.76
N TYR A 40 -27.79 -14.34 7.28
CA TYR A 40 -27.60 -12.90 7.18
C TYR A 40 -27.17 -12.47 5.78
N TRP A 41 -27.65 -11.33 5.31
CA TRP A 41 -27.16 -10.74 4.07
C TRP A 41 -25.75 -10.17 4.25
N ILE A 42 -24.87 -10.37 3.26
CA ILE A 42 -23.58 -9.68 3.14
C ILE A 42 -23.59 -8.73 1.94
N GLY A 43 -22.69 -7.74 1.93
CA GLY A 43 -22.61 -6.69 0.91
C GLY A 43 -22.04 -7.15 -0.44
N MET A 44 -22.46 -8.31 -0.95
CA MET A 44 -22.02 -8.87 -2.22
C MET A 44 -23.22 -9.14 -3.13
N ARG A 45 -23.09 -8.77 -4.41
CA ARG A 45 -24.13 -8.98 -5.42
C ARG A 45 -23.57 -9.39 -6.78
N LYS A 46 -24.40 -10.04 -7.58
CA LYS A 46 -24.11 -10.28 -9.00
C LYS A 46 -24.58 -9.09 -9.82
N ILE A 47 -23.65 -8.33 -10.39
CA ILE A 47 -23.90 -7.15 -11.21
C ILE A 47 -23.35 -7.45 -12.61
N ASN A 48 -24.21 -7.41 -13.64
CA ASN A 48 -23.83 -7.73 -15.03
C ASN A 48 -23.09 -9.08 -15.17
N GLY A 49 -23.48 -10.09 -14.40
CA GLY A 49 -22.88 -11.42 -14.41
C GLY A 49 -21.67 -11.61 -13.49
N THR A 50 -21.18 -10.55 -12.84
CA THR A 50 -19.96 -10.59 -12.00
C THR A 50 -20.28 -10.37 -10.54
N TRP A 51 -19.75 -11.21 -9.65
CA TRP A 51 -19.84 -11.01 -8.21
C TRP A 51 -19.00 -9.80 -7.78
N THR A 52 -19.65 -8.86 -7.11
CA THR A 52 -19.14 -7.51 -6.85
C THR A 52 -19.44 -7.10 -5.41
N TRP A 53 -18.46 -6.50 -4.73
CA TRP A 53 -18.67 -5.85 -3.44
C TRP A 53 -19.39 -4.52 -3.66
N VAL A 54 -20.61 -4.39 -3.13
CA VAL A 54 -21.45 -3.19 -3.36
C VAL A 54 -20.85 -1.92 -2.75
N ALA A 55 -20.00 -2.11 -1.75
CA ALA A 55 -19.26 -1.08 -1.02
C ALA A 55 -18.39 -0.17 -1.90
N ASN A 56 -17.60 -0.77 -2.80
CA ASN A 56 -16.57 -0.08 -3.57
C ASN A 56 -16.60 -0.44 -5.06
N GLY A 57 -17.56 -1.29 -5.47
CA GLY A 57 -17.70 -1.75 -6.85
C GLY A 57 -16.61 -2.72 -7.32
N GLN A 58 -15.73 -3.19 -6.44
CA GLN A 58 -14.67 -4.12 -6.82
C GLN A 58 -15.23 -5.52 -7.06
N SER A 59 -14.72 -6.18 -8.11
CA SER A 59 -14.97 -7.60 -8.34
C SER A 59 -14.39 -8.43 -7.21
N VAL A 60 -15.10 -9.49 -6.86
CA VAL A 60 -14.70 -10.43 -5.82
C VAL A 60 -13.44 -11.18 -6.24
N ASN A 61 -12.43 -11.18 -5.38
CA ASN A 61 -11.14 -11.85 -5.61
C ASN A 61 -10.79 -12.91 -4.54
N TYR A 62 -11.71 -13.16 -3.62
CA TYR A 62 -11.66 -14.19 -2.60
C TYR A 62 -13.04 -14.84 -2.52
N GLU A 63 -13.08 -16.16 -2.46
CA GLU A 63 -14.34 -16.91 -2.46
C GLU A 63 -14.42 -17.87 -1.26
N ASN A 64 -15.61 -17.92 -0.63
CA ASN A 64 -15.90 -18.84 0.46
C ASN A 64 -17.31 -19.45 0.35
N TRP A 65 -17.69 -19.82 -0.88
CA TRP A 65 -18.94 -20.50 -1.18
C TRP A 65 -19.07 -21.84 -0.42
N ALA A 66 -20.31 -22.19 -0.06
CA ALA A 66 -20.63 -23.52 0.42
C ALA A 66 -20.47 -24.56 -0.72
N PRO A 67 -20.37 -25.85 -0.41
CA PRO A 67 -20.42 -26.89 -1.44
C PRO A 67 -21.65 -26.69 -2.34
N ASP A 68 -21.44 -26.80 -3.65
CA ASP A 68 -22.46 -26.63 -4.70
C ASP A 68 -23.01 -25.21 -4.88
N GLU A 69 -22.36 -24.21 -4.29
CA GLU A 69 -22.64 -22.78 -4.49
C GLU A 69 -21.53 -22.08 -5.31
N PRO A 70 -21.86 -21.02 -6.07
CA PRO A 70 -23.20 -20.50 -6.30
C PRO A 70 -23.99 -21.33 -7.34
N ASN A 71 -25.22 -21.69 -7.03
CA ASN A 71 -26.14 -22.35 -7.97
C ASN A 71 -27.16 -21.37 -8.57
N ASN A 72 -28.03 -21.85 -9.46
CA ASN A 72 -29.12 -21.06 -10.05
C ASN A 72 -30.44 -21.78 -9.78
N ASN A 73 -30.71 -22.10 -8.51
CA ASN A 73 -31.90 -22.88 -8.15
C ASN A 73 -33.19 -22.06 -8.31
N GLN A 74 -33.10 -20.72 -8.26
CA GLN A 74 -34.20 -19.81 -8.53
C GLN A 74 -33.79 -18.77 -9.58
N SER A 75 -34.74 -18.31 -10.39
CA SER A 75 -34.52 -17.11 -11.22
C SER A 75 -34.34 -15.92 -10.28
N ASP A 76 -33.22 -15.17 -10.38
CA ASP A 76 -32.92 -13.95 -9.61
C ASP A 76 -32.22 -14.12 -8.24
N GLU A 77 -31.31 -15.10 -8.11
CA GLU A 77 -30.44 -15.27 -6.93
C GLU A 77 -29.17 -14.40 -7.01
N ASN A 78 -29.37 -13.08 -7.09
CA ASN A 78 -28.28 -12.11 -7.27
C ASN A 78 -27.70 -11.56 -5.95
N CYS A 79 -28.21 -12.01 -4.79
CA CYS A 79 -27.78 -11.60 -3.45
C CYS A 79 -27.13 -12.76 -2.71
N VAL A 80 -26.30 -12.47 -1.70
CA VAL A 80 -25.51 -13.50 -1.01
C VAL A 80 -25.75 -13.49 0.48
N GLU A 81 -26.17 -14.63 1.01
CA GLU A 81 -26.31 -14.87 2.43
C GLU A 81 -25.09 -15.56 3.03
N LEU A 82 -24.89 -15.31 4.32
CA LEU A 82 -23.86 -15.91 5.16
C LEU A 82 -24.50 -16.89 6.12
N TYR A 83 -24.00 -18.13 6.10
CA TYR A 83 -24.38 -19.16 7.05
C TYR A 83 -23.70 -18.94 8.40
N ILE A 84 -24.43 -18.39 9.36
CA ILE A 84 -24.01 -18.33 10.76
C ILE A 84 -24.54 -19.54 11.51
N SER A 85 -23.67 -20.23 12.24
CA SER A 85 -23.99 -21.38 13.08
C SER A 85 -24.61 -22.58 12.32
N ARG A 86 -24.40 -22.68 11.01
CA ARG A 86 -24.82 -23.83 10.20
C ARG A 86 -23.83 -24.99 10.38
N ILE A 87 -24.34 -26.18 10.68
CA ILE A 87 -23.52 -27.39 10.80
C ILE A 87 -22.77 -27.62 9.48
N ASN A 88 -21.46 -27.88 9.56
CA ASN A 88 -20.52 -28.12 8.45
C ASN A 88 -20.30 -27.00 7.43
N ASN A 89 -21.08 -25.91 7.47
CA ASN A 89 -21.01 -24.80 6.52
C ASN A 89 -20.96 -23.42 7.22
N ASN A 90 -20.53 -23.39 8.48
CA ASN A 90 -20.42 -22.14 9.24
C ASN A 90 -19.42 -21.17 8.55
N GLY A 91 -19.86 -19.94 8.33
CA GLY A 91 -19.11 -18.89 7.63
C GLY A 91 -19.12 -19.00 6.10
N LYS A 92 -19.75 -20.04 5.52
CA LYS A 92 -19.86 -20.21 4.07
C LYS A 92 -20.96 -19.36 3.46
N TRP A 93 -20.85 -19.11 2.16
CA TRP A 93 -21.77 -18.28 1.40
C TRP A 93 -22.75 -19.10 0.56
N ASN A 94 -23.93 -18.55 0.35
CA ASN A 94 -24.95 -19.05 -0.55
C ASN A 94 -25.59 -17.89 -1.31
N ASN A 95 -25.81 -18.03 -2.61
CA ASN A 95 -26.61 -17.05 -3.32
C ASN A 95 -28.10 -17.36 -3.13
N ASP A 96 -28.89 -16.32 -2.93
CA ASP A 96 -30.31 -16.46 -2.65
C ASP A 96 -31.06 -15.26 -3.25
N SER A 97 -32.38 -15.38 -3.38
CA SER A 97 -33.21 -14.31 -3.93
C SER A 97 -33.13 -13.07 -3.03
N CYS A 98 -32.82 -11.92 -3.63
CA CYS A 98 -32.75 -10.64 -2.93
C CYS A 98 -34.06 -10.26 -2.22
N LYS A 99 -35.18 -10.88 -2.60
CA LYS A 99 -36.52 -10.65 -2.02
C LYS A 99 -36.72 -11.37 -0.67
N ASN A 100 -35.86 -12.32 -0.33
CA ASN A 100 -35.99 -13.07 0.92
C ASN A 100 -35.65 -12.17 2.12
N PRO A 101 -36.52 -12.09 3.14
CA PRO A 101 -36.26 -11.27 4.32
C PRO A 101 -35.14 -11.91 5.16
N LYS A 102 -34.03 -11.19 5.32
CA LYS A 102 -32.91 -11.55 6.21
C LYS A 102 -32.31 -10.31 6.86
N HIS A 103 -31.65 -10.50 8.00
CA HIS A 103 -30.91 -9.42 8.64
C HIS A 103 -29.60 -9.14 7.89
N PRO A 104 -29.28 -7.88 7.55
CA PRO A 104 -27.97 -7.51 7.01
C PRO A 104 -26.87 -7.52 8.07
N VAL A 105 -25.71 -8.07 7.72
CA VAL A 105 -24.45 -7.85 8.46
C VAL A 105 -23.89 -6.50 8.06
N CYS A 106 -23.58 -5.69 9.08
CA CYS A 106 -23.08 -4.34 8.88
C CYS A 106 -21.72 -4.17 9.57
N HIS A 107 -20.75 -3.51 8.93
CA HIS A 107 -19.56 -3.00 9.59
C HIS A 107 -19.39 -1.50 9.37
N LYS A 108 -18.68 -0.86 10.30
CA LYS A 108 -18.32 0.56 10.23
C LYS A 108 -16.80 0.62 10.22
N THR A 109 -16.23 1.20 9.17
CA THR A 109 -14.79 1.44 9.11
C THR A 109 -14.36 2.33 10.25
N GLN A 110 -13.27 1.96 10.88
CA GLN A 110 -12.67 2.74 11.94
C GLN A 110 -11.73 3.79 11.36
N CYS A 111 -11.06 3.50 10.25
CA CYS A 111 -9.95 4.26 9.69
C CYS A 111 -10.15 5.74 9.34
N PRO A 112 -11.32 6.23 8.92
CA PRO A 112 -11.48 7.65 8.57
C PRO A 112 -11.01 8.57 9.71
N ASN A 113 -10.01 9.41 9.40
CA ASN A 113 -9.40 10.40 10.31
C ASN A 113 -8.78 9.82 11.61
N LYS A 114 -8.34 8.55 11.61
CA LYS A 114 -7.68 7.95 12.79
C LYS A 114 -6.16 7.98 12.76
N CYS A 115 -5.59 8.01 11.57
CA CYS A 115 -4.14 8.08 11.37
C CYS A 115 -3.72 9.48 10.95
N THR A 116 -2.45 9.81 11.16
CA THR A 116 -1.85 11.04 10.63
C THR A 116 -1.67 10.93 9.11
N ASP A 117 -1.38 12.05 8.46
CA ASP A 117 -1.05 12.13 7.02
C ASP A 117 0.20 11.30 6.62
N ARG A 118 1.01 10.90 7.61
CA ARG A 118 2.26 10.13 7.48
C ARG A 118 2.08 8.63 7.68
N GLN A 119 0.84 8.16 7.86
CA GLN A 119 0.52 6.76 8.09
C GLN A 119 -0.60 6.31 7.15
N ASP A 120 -0.58 5.03 6.80
CA ASP A 120 -1.69 4.36 6.14
C ASP A 120 -2.50 3.60 7.22
N CYS A 121 -3.82 3.71 7.17
CA CYS A 121 -4.68 3.03 8.11
C CYS A 121 -5.07 1.64 7.59
N GLU A 122 -4.79 0.61 8.38
CA GLU A 122 -5.18 -0.76 8.09
C GLU A 122 -6.28 -1.22 9.05
N GLU A 123 -7.44 -1.56 8.51
CA GLU A 123 -8.56 -2.12 9.27
C GLU A 123 -8.22 -3.52 9.80
N GLN A 124 -8.65 -3.82 11.03
CA GLN A 124 -8.52 -5.12 11.68
C GLN A 124 -9.87 -5.56 12.27
N VAL A 125 -9.95 -6.82 12.72
CA VAL A 125 -11.14 -7.31 13.42
C VAL A 125 -11.29 -6.55 14.73
N ASN A 126 -12.36 -5.75 14.84
CA ASN A 126 -12.69 -4.91 16.00
C ASN A 126 -11.63 -3.85 16.37
N ASN A 127 -10.67 -3.55 15.49
CA ASN A 127 -9.64 -2.52 15.73
C ASN A 127 -9.09 -1.95 14.40
N PHE A 128 -8.13 -1.05 14.46
CA PHE A 128 -7.35 -0.60 13.32
C PHE A 128 -5.88 -0.45 13.73
N THR A 129 -4.98 -0.34 12.77
CA THR A 129 -3.56 -0.03 13.01
C THR A 129 -3.10 1.03 12.02
N CYS A 130 -2.31 1.99 12.49
CA CYS A 130 -1.67 2.96 11.62
C CYS A 130 -0.26 2.48 11.28
N VAL A 131 -0.07 2.07 10.03
CA VAL A 131 1.22 1.65 9.51
C VAL A 131 1.96 2.88 9.00
N CYS A 132 3.22 3.06 9.43
CA CYS A 132 4.02 4.18 8.98
C CYS A 132 4.27 4.10 7.47
N LYS A 133 4.07 5.22 6.76
CA LYS A 133 4.53 5.34 5.38
C LYS A 133 6.06 5.21 5.33
N PRO A 134 6.63 4.79 4.19
CA PRO A 134 8.08 4.70 4.04
C PRO A 134 8.80 5.98 4.51
N GLY A 135 9.80 5.84 5.39
CA GLY A 135 10.58 6.96 5.95
C GLY A 135 10.14 7.46 7.31
N PHE A 136 9.01 6.99 7.82
CA PHE A 136 8.52 7.31 9.15
C PHE A 136 8.66 6.08 10.07
N SER A 137 8.94 6.33 11.34
CA SER A 137 8.92 5.32 12.39
C SER A 137 8.33 5.94 13.66
N GLY A 138 7.77 5.12 14.55
CA GLY A 138 7.21 5.62 15.80
C GLY A 138 6.43 4.52 16.54
N PRO A 139 6.35 4.58 17.87
CA PRO A 139 5.73 3.52 18.65
C PRO A 139 4.20 3.58 18.68
N ASP A 140 3.56 4.69 18.33
CA ASP A 140 2.10 4.83 18.44
C ASP A 140 1.49 5.94 17.57
N HIS A 141 0.18 5.80 17.30
CA HIS A 141 -0.75 6.59 16.49
C HIS A 141 -0.64 8.14 16.53
N PHE A 142 0.09 8.72 17.50
CA PHE A 142 0.22 10.17 17.70
C PHE A 142 1.65 10.68 17.85
N PHE A 143 2.66 9.80 17.97
CA PHE A 143 4.05 10.18 18.17
C PHE A 143 4.92 9.52 17.11
N LEU A 144 5.02 10.20 15.96
CA LEU A 144 5.99 9.82 14.94
C LEU A 144 7.36 10.40 15.31
N SER A 145 8.37 9.54 15.30
CA SER A 145 9.77 9.94 15.28
C SER A 145 10.06 10.72 13.99
N PRO A 146 11.09 11.60 13.99
CA PRO A 146 11.47 12.35 12.80
C PRO A 146 11.77 11.42 11.61
N VAL A 147 11.60 11.96 10.40
CA VAL A 147 11.93 11.25 9.16
C VAL A 147 13.35 10.71 9.25
N LEU A 148 13.53 9.44 8.87
CA LEU A 148 14.85 8.81 8.81
C LEU A 148 15.80 9.74 8.04
N SER A 149 16.85 10.20 8.73
CA SER A 149 17.88 11.06 8.15
C SER A 149 18.99 10.18 7.59
N CYS A 150 19.43 10.47 6.37
CA CYS A 150 20.75 10.05 5.90
C CYS A 150 21.84 10.79 6.67
N GLU A 151 23.05 10.23 6.67
CA GLU A 151 24.23 10.97 7.12
C GLU A 151 24.38 12.29 6.34
N PRO A 152 24.72 13.41 7.02
CA PRO A 152 24.89 14.68 6.34
C PRO A 152 26.03 14.61 5.32
N LEU A 153 25.70 14.76 4.04
CA LEU A 153 26.69 14.93 2.99
C LEU A 153 27.33 16.32 3.07
N SER A 154 28.57 16.42 2.61
CA SER A 154 29.27 17.69 2.44
C SER A 154 29.52 17.98 0.95
N ALA A 155 29.65 19.26 0.61
CA ALA A 155 29.96 19.64 -0.77
C ALA A 155 31.34 19.11 -1.17
N PRO A 156 31.50 18.58 -2.41
CA PRO A 156 32.78 18.06 -2.87
C PRO A 156 33.82 19.18 -2.95
N PRO A 157 35.11 18.89 -2.69
CA PRO A 157 36.18 19.87 -2.89
C PRO A 157 36.13 20.43 -4.32
N HIS A 158 36.22 21.75 -4.47
CA HIS A 158 36.11 22.44 -5.77
C HIS A 158 34.77 22.24 -6.51
N GLY A 159 33.71 21.92 -5.78
CA GLY A 159 32.35 21.87 -6.29
C GLY A 159 31.32 22.41 -5.31
N TRP A 160 30.05 22.34 -5.71
CA TRP A 160 28.91 22.69 -4.88
C TRP A 160 27.86 21.58 -4.91
N MET A 161 27.00 21.60 -3.88
CA MET A 161 25.93 20.63 -3.68
C MET A 161 24.64 21.36 -3.35
N GLU A 162 23.55 20.97 -4.00
CA GLU A 162 22.20 21.44 -3.72
C GLU A 162 21.28 20.25 -3.44
N CYS A 163 20.76 20.19 -2.22
CA CYS A 163 19.85 19.15 -1.79
C CYS A 163 18.43 19.70 -1.61
N SER A 164 17.44 18.92 -2.02
CA SER A 164 16.03 19.22 -1.85
C SER A 164 15.28 18.00 -1.33
N GLY A 165 14.37 18.20 -0.37
CA GLY A 165 13.57 17.13 0.21
C GLY A 165 12.35 17.66 0.95
N LEU A 166 11.22 16.97 0.81
CA LEU A 166 9.94 17.37 1.42
C LEU A 166 10.01 17.48 2.95
N TYR A 167 10.89 16.71 3.58
CA TYR A 167 11.02 16.63 5.03
C TYR A 167 12.42 17.05 5.53
N GLY A 168 13.20 17.70 4.66
CA GLY A 168 14.57 18.16 4.94
C GLY A 168 15.58 17.68 3.90
N ASN A 169 16.69 18.41 3.78
CA ASN A 169 17.70 18.21 2.74
C ASN A 169 18.49 16.88 2.85
N HIS A 170 18.50 16.27 4.03
CA HIS A 170 19.18 14.99 4.30
C HIS A 170 18.20 13.91 4.80
N SER A 171 16.93 14.03 4.45
CA SER A 171 15.87 13.09 4.86
C SER A 171 15.58 12.05 3.78
N LEU A 172 14.94 10.92 4.13
CA LEU A 172 14.56 9.88 3.16
C LEU A 172 13.89 10.49 1.91
N ASN A 173 14.31 10.03 0.73
CA ASN A 173 13.88 10.53 -0.58
C ASN A 173 14.33 11.95 -0.94
N SER A 174 15.19 12.61 -0.14
CA SER A 174 15.85 13.82 -0.61
C SER A 174 16.73 13.53 -1.82
N ASN A 175 16.82 14.49 -2.74
CA ASN A 175 17.71 14.45 -3.89
C ASN A 175 18.77 15.54 -3.74
N CYS A 176 20.03 15.15 -3.88
CA CYS A 176 21.19 16.03 -3.86
C CYS A 176 21.85 16.02 -5.24
N THR A 177 22.01 17.22 -5.80
CA THR A 177 22.67 17.48 -7.07
C THR A 177 24.06 18.06 -6.81
N PHE A 178 25.03 17.63 -7.62
CA PHE A 178 26.43 18.04 -7.49
C PHE A 178 26.89 18.73 -8.76
N SER A 179 27.83 19.66 -8.61
CA SER A 179 28.42 20.40 -9.72
C SER A 179 29.84 20.83 -9.38
N CYS A 180 30.70 20.99 -10.40
CA CYS A 180 32.12 21.33 -10.22
C CYS A 180 32.44 22.72 -10.78
N ALA A 181 33.43 23.39 -10.18
CA ALA A 181 34.00 24.62 -10.73
C ALA A 181 34.71 24.36 -12.07
N GLY A 182 34.91 25.42 -12.86
CA GLY A 182 35.59 25.32 -14.16
C GLY A 182 36.99 24.69 -14.05
N GLY A 183 37.30 23.75 -14.95
CA GLY A 183 38.54 22.97 -14.93
C GLY A 183 38.48 21.66 -14.12
N TYR A 184 37.31 21.30 -13.59
CA TYR A 184 37.07 20.07 -12.83
C TYR A 184 35.88 19.29 -13.40
N LYS A 185 35.92 17.96 -13.29
CA LYS A 185 34.82 17.05 -13.66
C LYS A 185 34.40 16.19 -12.48
N LEU A 186 33.09 15.92 -12.40
CA LEU A 186 32.53 14.99 -11.42
C LEU A 186 33.01 13.58 -11.72
N ASN A 187 33.48 12.89 -10.68
CA ASN A 187 33.81 11.49 -10.74
C ASN A 187 32.73 10.67 -9.99
N GLY A 188 31.75 10.17 -10.73
CA GLY A 188 30.58 9.45 -10.21
C GLY A 188 29.27 9.97 -10.77
N THR A 189 28.16 9.74 -10.06
CA THR A 189 26.83 10.24 -10.46
C THR A 189 26.64 11.72 -10.09
N ALA A 190 26.00 12.50 -10.95
CA ALA A 190 25.73 13.92 -10.68
C ALA A 190 24.58 14.14 -9.69
N GLU A 191 23.82 13.08 -9.40
CA GLU A 191 22.68 13.09 -8.49
C GLU A 191 22.79 11.91 -7.53
N LEU A 192 22.43 12.15 -6.27
CA LEU A 192 22.30 11.13 -5.25
C LEU A 192 20.96 11.26 -4.54
N LYS A 193 20.32 10.12 -4.33
CA LYS A 193 19.06 10.04 -3.60
C LYS A 193 19.30 9.38 -2.25
N CYS A 194 18.82 10.00 -1.18
CA CYS A 194 18.80 9.35 0.13
C CYS A 194 17.84 8.16 0.07
N ASN A 195 18.39 6.95 0.13
CA ASN A 195 17.65 5.68 0.10
C ASN A 195 18.03 4.81 1.29
N CYS A 196 17.14 3.91 1.71
CA CYS A 196 17.40 2.99 2.82
C CYS A 196 17.49 1.54 2.30
N SER A 197 18.38 0.74 2.87
CA SER A 197 18.55 -0.67 2.50
C SER A 197 18.66 -1.60 3.73
N GLY A 198 18.22 -2.86 3.58
CA GLY A 198 18.60 -4.01 4.42
C GLY A 198 18.10 -4.11 5.89
N SER A 199 17.16 -5.05 6.11
CA SER A 199 17.03 -6.10 7.17
C SER A 199 17.46 -5.93 8.65
N SER A 200 17.81 -4.74 9.15
CA SER A 200 17.99 -4.51 10.60
C SER A 200 16.98 -3.48 11.09
N PHE A 201 16.35 -3.73 12.24
CA PHE A 201 15.65 -2.66 12.96
C PHE A 201 16.69 -1.92 13.80
N PRO A 202 16.91 -0.60 13.58
CA PRO A 202 16.28 0.30 12.61
C PRO A 202 16.96 0.33 11.22
N LEU A 203 16.18 0.69 10.17
CA LEU A 203 16.65 0.89 8.79
C LEU A 203 17.86 1.83 8.75
N MET A 204 18.89 1.46 7.98
CA MET A 204 20.05 2.30 7.70
C MET A 204 19.91 2.99 6.34
N CYS A 205 20.06 4.32 6.32
CA CYS A 205 19.97 5.14 5.11
C CYS A 205 21.32 5.82 4.89
N ALA A 206 21.91 5.62 3.71
CA ALA A 206 23.24 6.12 3.39
C ALA A 206 23.28 6.58 1.93
N SER A 207 24.21 7.48 1.65
CA SER A 207 24.53 8.01 0.32
C SER A 207 26.05 8.00 0.16
N GLU A 208 26.54 7.55 -1.00
CA GLU A 208 27.99 7.47 -1.28
C GLU A 208 28.61 8.86 -1.48
N GLU A 209 29.87 9.07 -1.07
CA GLU A 209 30.56 10.35 -1.27
C GLU A 209 31.06 10.52 -2.72
N LEU A 210 31.03 11.76 -3.22
CA LEU A 210 31.48 12.14 -4.57
C LEU A 210 32.64 13.14 -4.51
N MET A 211 33.45 13.17 -5.57
CA MET A 211 34.62 14.06 -5.68
C MET A 211 34.67 14.77 -7.04
N CYS A 212 35.10 16.04 -7.05
CA CYS A 212 35.47 16.74 -8.27
C CYS A 212 36.98 16.57 -8.51
N ALA A 213 37.36 15.97 -9.63
CA ALA A 213 38.76 15.81 -10.03
C ALA A 213 39.14 16.84 -11.09
N SER A 214 40.40 17.32 -11.09
CA SER A 214 40.87 18.23 -12.13
C SER A 214 40.87 17.53 -13.49
N GLU A 215 40.60 18.29 -14.57
CA GLU A 215 40.59 17.76 -15.93
C GLU A 215 41.96 17.17 -16.34
N GLU A 216 43.06 17.71 -15.82
CA GLU A 216 44.41 17.18 -16.04
C GLU A 216 44.59 15.78 -15.40
N LEU A 217 44.10 15.56 -14.18
CA LEU A 217 44.22 14.28 -13.47
C LEU A 217 43.23 13.21 -13.99
N ALA A 218 42.06 13.61 -14.49
CA ALA A 218 41.09 12.69 -15.09
C ALA A 218 41.65 11.99 -16.35
N LEU A 219 42.44 12.70 -17.15
CA LEU A 219 43.21 12.15 -18.28
C LEU A 219 44.25 11.13 -17.80
N PHE A 220 44.98 11.40 -16.72
CA PHE A 220 45.95 10.44 -16.16
C PHE A 220 45.32 9.19 -15.57
N SER A 221 44.16 9.29 -14.91
CA SER A 221 43.40 8.14 -14.40
C SER A 221 42.92 7.24 -15.55
N CYS A 222 42.39 7.85 -16.62
CA CYS A 222 41.93 7.13 -17.80
C CYS A 222 43.10 6.46 -18.55
N VAL A 223 44.23 7.17 -18.70
CA VAL A 223 45.46 6.63 -19.31
C VAL A 223 46.06 5.49 -18.48
N SER A 224 46.04 5.60 -17.14
CA SER A 224 46.49 4.53 -16.24
C SER A 224 45.59 3.29 -16.30
N GLN A 225 44.26 3.47 -16.39
CA GLN A 225 43.32 2.36 -16.61
C GLN A 225 43.52 1.71 -17.98
N ILE A 226 43.71 2.49 -19.05
CA ILE A 226 44.02 1.97 -20.38
C ILE A 226 45.34 1.19 -20.39
N LEU A 227 46.40 1.70 -19.74
CA LEU A 227 47.68 0.99 -19.58
C LEU A 227 47.54 -0.30 -18.76
N SER A 228 46.67 -0.31 -17.76
CA SER A 228 46.37 -1.49 -16.94
C SER A 228 45.60 -2.55 -17.75
N ILE A 229 44.66 -2.13 -18.58
CA ILE A 229 43.91 -3.00 -19.52
C ILE A 229 44.83 -3.54 -20.61
N MET A 230 45.74 -2.73 -21.18
CA MET A 230 46.73 -3.19 -22.16
C MET A 230 47.74 -4.18 -21.55
N ARG A 231 48.17 -3.98 -20.29
CA ARG A 231 49.03 -4.94 -19.57
C ARG A 231 48.31 -6.26 -19.29
N ALA A 232 47.02 -6.23 -18.95
CA ALA A 232 46.21 -7.43 -18.79
C ALA A 232 46.00 -8.19 -20.12
N ALA A 233 45.84 -7.47 -21.24
CA ALA A 233 45.73 -8.08 -22.58
C ALA A 233 47.07 -8.70 -23.05
N CYS A 234 48.21 -8.10 -22.72
CA CYS A 234 49.53 -8.69 -23.00
C CYS A 234 49.84 -9.94 -22.15
N ASN A 235 49.37 -10.02 -20.91
CA ASN A 235 49.60 -11.20 -20.06
C ASN A 235 48.69 -12.40 -20.39
N ASN A 236 47.61 -12.20 -21.16
CA ASN A 236 46.71 -13.27 -21.63
C ASN A 236 47.01 -13.75 -23.07
N SER A 237 48.09 -13.28 -23.69
CA SER A 237 48.51 -13.68 -25.06
C SER A 237 49.82 -14.48 -25.09
N ARG A 238 50.18 -15.15 -23.99
CA ARG A 238 51.22 -16.19 -23.93
C ARG A 238 50.64 -17.54 -23.53
#